data_AF-A0AA90QI56-F1
#
_entry.id   AF-A0AA90QI56-F1
#
_cell.length_a   1.000
_cell.length_b   1.000
_cell.length_c   1.000
_cell.angle_alpha   90.00
_cell.angle_beta   90.00
_cell.angle_gamma   90.00
#
_symmetry.space_group_name_H-M   'P 1'
#
loop_
_entity.id
_entity.type
_entity.pdbx_description
1 polymer ?
#
loop_
_entity_poly.entity_id
_entity_poly.type
_entity_poly.pdbx_seq_one_letter_code
_entity_poly.pdbx_strand_id
1 'polypeptide(L)'
;MKIFTKAAAAGGLALKSVYFSIRDAVANRGLRDPNKDVTINFGDVRGGTPGVNAALQLSVVWSCVRLIAETIATLPLITYERKVVNGREIRVVAREHPLYYLLHDSPNADMTAVEFWEAVVSQICLWGNAYCLKSYGAAGRIVALDLLNPALMTVRRSQDGAVSYLYADPRGQKEFTEGEIWHIKGFGTDGLVGISPITAGWRSMCGATA
;
A
#
# COMPACT_ATOMS: atom_id res chain seq x y z
N MET A 1 37.29 7.43 34.27
CA MET A 1 36.27 8.34 34.83
C MET A 1 36.33 9.65 34.04
N LYS A 2 35.18 10.15 33.55
CA LYS A 2 34.96 11.35 32.69
C LYS A 2 34.99 11.12 31.16
N ILE A 3 33.90 10.58 30.62
CA ILE A 3 33.51 10.71 29.19
C ILE A 3 32.05 11.19 29.14
N PHE A 4 31.81 12.38 29.67
CA PHE A 4 30.59 13.14 29.41
C PHE A 4 30.98 14.61 29.46
N THR A 5 31.21 15.22 28.30
CA THR A 5 30.86 16.63 27.96
C THR A 5 31.56 17.07 26.68
N LYS A 6 30.92 16.82 25.52
CA LYS A 6 30.88 17.73 24.37
C LYS A 6 29.93 17.20 23.29
N ALA A 7 28.66 17.03 23.67
CA ALA A 7 27.55 16.88 22.74
C ALA A 7 26.92 18.27 22.52
N ALA A 8 27.53 19.08 21.65
CA ALA A 8 26.93 20.26 21.05
C ALA A 8 27.85 20.75 19.93
N ALA A 9 27.31 21.01 18.74
CA ALA A 9 27.96 21.63 17.57
C ALA A 9 28.60 20.72 16.50
N ALA A 10 27.93 19.64 16.07
CA ALA A 10 28.29 18.91 14.85
C ALA A 10 27.13 18.72 13.84
N GLY A 11 26.07 19.54 13.91
CA GLY A 11 24.88 19.42 13.06
C GLY A 11 24.96 20.04 11.66
N GLY A 12 26.09 20.61 11.25
CA GLY A 12 26.17 21.44 10.04
C GLY A 12 26.93 20.85 8.84
N LEU A 13 27.75 19.81 9.02
CA LEU A 13 28.69 19.36 7.97
C LEU A 13 28.23 18.12 7.16
N ALA A 14 27.34 17.29 7.68
CA ALA A 14 26.92 16.07 6.98
C ALA A 14 25.98 16.35 5.78
N LEU A 15 25.10 17.35 5.88
CA LEU A 15 24.13 17.68 4.82
C LEU A 15 24.79 18.30 3.58
N LYS A 16 25.90 19.05 3.73
CA LYS A 16 26.61 19.64 2.60
C LYS A 16 27.37 18.59 1.77
N SER A 17 27.88 17.53 2.40
CA SER A 17 28.61 16.45 1.70
C SER A 17 27.68 15.62 0.83
N VAL A 18 26.49 15.28 1.33
CA VAL A 18 25.49 14.50 0.56
C VAL A 18 24.90 15.35 -0.57
N TYR A 19 24.60 16.63 -0.32
CA TYR A 19 24.05 17.52 -1.35
C TYR A 19 25.07 17.82 -2.46
N PHE A 20 26.36 17.94 -2.14
CA PHE A 20 27.41 18.13 -3.15
C PHE A 20 27.63 16.86 -3.98
N SER A 21 27.56 15.67 -3.36
CA SER A 21 27.65 14.39 -4.07
C SER A 21 26.49 14.15 -5.03
N ILE A 22 25.26 14.51 -4.63
CA ILE A 22 24.09 14.43 -5.52
C ILE A 22 24.21 15.43 -6.68
N ARG A 23 24.75 16.63 -6.42
CA ARG A 23 24.91 17.66 -7.47
C ARG A 23 25.98 17.30 -8.49
N ASP A 24 27.11 16.74 -8.07
CA ASP A 24 28.15 16.22 -8.98
C ASP A 24 27.69 14.97 -9.74
N ALA A 25 26.90 14.09 -9.11
CA ALA A 25 26.30 12.93 -9.78
C ALA A 25 25.24 13.32 -10.82
N VAL A 26 24.56 14.45 -10.64
CA VAL A 26 23.60 15.01 -11.61
C VAL A 26 24.31 15.81 -12.70
N ALA A 27 25.38 16.54 -12.37
CA ALA A 27 26.14 17.34 -13.34
C ALA A 27 26.93 16.49 -14.35
N ASN A 28 27.41 15.31 -13.96
CA ASN A 28 28.19 14.41 -14.83
C ASN A 28 27.36 13.41 -15.64
N ARG A 29 26.01 13.46 -15.61
CA ARG A 29 25.14 12.64 -16.49
C ARG A 29 25.14 13.08 -17.97
N GLY A 30 25.96 14.07 -18.33
CA GLY A 30 26.11 14.57 -19.70
C GLY A 30 27.14 13.84 -20.57
N LEU A 31 27.93 12.91 -20.04
CA LEU A 31 28.85 12.12 -20.85
C LEU A 31 28.20 10.79 -21.25
N ARG A 32 27.60 10.86 -22.43
CA ARG A 32 27.05 9.79 -23.25
C ARG A 32 28.11 8.70 -23.46
N ASP A 33 28.02 7.63 -22.67
CA ASP A 33 28.82 6.41 -22.83
C ASP A 33 28.16 5.58 -23.94
N PRO A 34 28.75 5.44 -25.14
CA PRO A 34 28.08 4.85 -26.30
C PRO A 34 27.89 3.33 -26.21
N ASN A 35 28.21 2.70 -25.08
CA ASN A 35 28.10 1.25 -24.90
C ASN A 35 27.55 0.81 -23.54
N LYS A 36 26.87 1.71 -22.82
CA LYS A 36 25.93 1.33 -21.77
C LYS A 36 24.54 1.65 -22.28
N ASP A 37 24.00 0.73 -23.06
CA ASP A 37 22.57 0.49 -23.01
C ASP A 37 22.28 0.24 -21.53
N VAL A 38 21.80 1.27 -20.84
CA VAL A 38 20.94 1.06 -19.67
C VAL A 38 19.76 0.33 -20.26
N THR A 39 19.87 -1.00 -20.34
CA THR A 39 18.72 -1.87 -20.44
C THR A 39 17.95 -1.58 -19.17
N ILE A 40 17.06 -0.57 -19.26
CA ILE A 40 15.95 -0.42 -18.34
C ILE A 40 15.23 -1.75 -18.54
N ASN A 41 15.53 -2.72 -17.67
CA ASN A 41 14.80 -3.97 -17.64
C ASN A 41 13.39 -3.54 -17.31
N PHE A 42 12.58 -3.36 -18.35
CA PHE A 42 11.17 -3.06 -18.21
C PHE A 42 10.56 -4.33 -17.60
N GLY A 43 10.55 -4.37 -16.27
CA GLY A 43 9.99 -5.47 -15.52
C GLY A 43 8.56 -5.70 -15.98
N ASP A 44 8.30 -6.92 -16.45
CA ASP A 44 7.01 -7.45 -16.90
C ASP A 44 6.10 -6.40 -17.58
N VAL A 45 6.49 -5.96 -18.78
CA VAL A 45 5.62 -5.15 -19.65
C VAL A 45 4.53 -6.05 -20.21
N ARG A 46 3.51 -6.35 -19.41
CA ARG A 46 2.29 -6.99 -19.92
C ARG A 46 1.54 -5.97 -20.77
N GLY A 47 1.75 -6.02 -22.09
CA GLY A 47 0.96 -5.26 -23.06
C GLY A 47 1.20 -3.75 -23.07
N GLY A 48 2.44 -3.29 -22.85
CA GLY A 48 2.84 -1.89 -23.00
C GLY A 48 2.60 -0.99 -21.78
N THR A 49 2.16 -1.54 -20.64
CA THR A 49 2.07 -0.81 -19.36
C THR A 49 3.29 -1.13 -18.51
N PRO A 50 3.99 -0.14 -17.91
CA PRO A 50 5.08 -0.42 -16.99
C PRO A 50 4.56 -1.14 -15.74
N GLY A 51 5.22 -2.24 -15.36
CA GLY A 51 4.91 -2.92 -14.11
C GLY A 51 5.10 -2.01 -12.90
N VAL A 52 4.38 -2.29 -11.80
CA VAL A 52 4.44 -1.47 -10.57
C VAL A 52 5.87 -1.30 -10.05
N ASN A 53 6.70 -2.34 -10.14
CA ASN A 53 8.10 -2.29 -9.76
C ASN A 53 8.91 -1.28 -10.59
N ALA A 54 8.63 -1.15 -11.88
CA ALA A 54 9.26 -0.16 -12.74
C ALA A 54 8.77 1.25 -12.41
N ALA A 55 7.47 1.42 -12.12
CA ALA A 55 6.91 2.71 -11.72
C ALA A 55 7.49 3.20 -10.38
N LEU A 56 7.71 2.31 -9.41
CA LEU A 56 8.32 2.64 -8.11
C LEU A 56 9.80 3.07 -8.20
N GLN A 57 10.52 2.72 -9.27
CA GLN A 57 11.89 3.21 -9.49
C GLN A 57 11.93 4.73 -9.79
N LEU A 58 10.80 5.32 -10.20
CA LEU A 58 10.68 6.76 -10.38
C LEU A 58 10.52 7.43 -9.02
N SER A 59 11.49 8.28 -8.65
CA SER A 59 11.49 8.99 -7.36
C SER A 59 10.23 9.83 -7.12
N VAL A 60 9.64 10.37 -8.18
CA VAL A 60 8.38 11.15 -8.12
C VAL A 60 7.22 10.24 -7.69
N VAL A 61 7.07 9.07 -8.31
CA VAL A 61 6.01 8.10 -7.97
C VAL A 61 6.18 7.62 -6.53
N TRP A 62 7.41 7.25 -6.15
CA TRP A 62 7.72 6.81 -4.79
C TRP A 62 7.36 7.89 -3.75
N SER A 63 7.75 9.15 -4.00
CA SER A 63 7.50 10.26 -3.08
C SER A 63 6.01 10.57 -2.93
N CYS A 64 5.25 10.56 -4.03
CA CYS A 64 3.81 10.82 -4.01
C CYS A 64 3.04 9.72 -3.27
N VAL A 65 3.33 8.45 -3.56
CA VAL A 65 2.66 7.31 -2.91
C VAL A 65 2.97 7.31 -1.42
N ARG A 66 4.24 7.49 -1.04
CA ARG A 66 4.66 7.58 0.36
C ARG A 66 3.96 8.72 1.09
N LEU A 67 3.93 9.92 0.52
CA LEU A 67 3.26 11.07 1.15
C LEU A 67 1.79 10.80 1.42
N ILE A 68 1.07 10.23 0.46
CA ILE A 68 -0.36 9.91 0.61
C ILE A 68 -0.55 8.81 1.66
N ALA A 69 0.25 7.76 1.60
CA ALA A 69 0.17 6.62 2.51
C ALA A 69 0.45 7.03 3.96
N GLU A 70 1.55 7.75 4.20
CA GLU A 70 1.91 8.27 5.53
C GLU A 70 0.84 9.24 6.05
N THR A 71 0.35 10.14 5.20
CA THR A 71 -0.69 11.11 5.62
C THR A 71 -1.95 10.38 6.08
N ILE A 72 -2.44 9.41 5.31
CA ILE A 72 -3.66 8.66 5.66
C ILE A 72 -3.44 7.76 6.89
N ALA A 73 -2.24 7.17 7.01
CA ALA A 73 -1.89 6.32 8.14
C ALA A 73 -1.87 7.08 9.49
N THR A 74 -1.65 8.40 9.48
CA THR A 74 -1.75 9.22 10.70
C THR A 74 -3.18 9.40 11.22
N LEU A 75 -4.21 9.05 10.44
CA LEU A 75 -5.60 9.14 10.88
C LEU A 75 -6.04 7.83 11.54
N PRO A 76 -6.24 7.80 12.87
CA PRO A 76 -6.75 6.62 13.53
C PRO A 76 -8.21 6.35 13.11
N LEU A 77 -8.52 5.09 12.83
CA LEU A 77 -9.89 4.69 12.52
C LEU A 77 -10.65 4.36 13.81
N ILE A 78 -11.54 5.28 14.17
CA ILE A 78 -12.39 5.16 15.34
C ILE A 78 -13.71 4.52 14.91
N THR A 79 -14.03 3.35 15.47
CA THR A 79 -15.33 2.70 15.25
C THR A 79 -16.40 3.28 16.17
N TYR A 80 -17.59 3.48 15.63
CA TYR A 80 -18.74 4.02 16.35
C TYR A 80 -19.89 3.00 16.34
N GLU A 81 -20.53 2.84 17.48
CA GLU A 81 -21.74 2.04 17.65
C GLU A 81 -22.95 2.97 17.66
N ARG A 82 -24.02 2.56 16.96
CA ARG A 82 -25.31 3.26 17.00
C ARG A 82 -26.10 2.72 18.17
N LYS A 83 -26.35 3.56 19.18
CA LYS A 83 -27.19 3.22 20.34
C LYS A 83 -28.45 4.09 20.32
N VAL A 84 -29.59 3.48 20.63
CA VAL A 84 -30.85 4.22 20.80
C VAL A 84 -31.02 4.49 22.29
N VAL A 85 -30.96 5.76 22.68
CA VAL A 85 -31.26 6.20 24.04
C VAL A 85 -32.43 7.16 23.96
N ASN A 86 -33.52 6.86 24.70
CA ASN A 86 -34.75 7.67 24.70
C ASN A 86 -35.33 7.93 23.30
N GLY A 87 -35.32 6.92 22.42
CA GLY A 87 -35.87 7.01 21.07
C GLY A 87 -35.03 7.85 20.08
N ARG A 88 -33.84 8.32 20.48
CA ARG A 88 -32.89 9.01 19.60
C ARG A 88 -31.67 8.15 19.33
N GLU A 89 -31.26 8.07 18.07
CA GLU A 89 -30.01 7.44 17.67
C GLU A 89 -28.83 8.34 18.06
N ILE A 90 -27.93 7.83 18.89
CA ILE A 90 -26.69 8.49 19.28
C ILE A 90 -25.52 7.60 18.81
N ARG A 91 -24.48 8.24 18.29
CA ARG A 91 -23.22 7.58 17.93
C ARG A 91 -22.28 7.61 19.12
N VAL A 92 -21.89 6.46 19.63
CA VAL A 92 -20.95 6.33 20.76
C VAL A 92 -19.72 5.59 20.27
N VAL A 93 -18.52 5.99 20.72
CA VAL A 93 -17.28 5.30 20.36
C VAL A 93 -17.31 3.87 20.89
N ALA A 94 -17.10 2.89 20.03
CA ALA A 94 -17.25 1.47 20.33
C ALA A 94 -15.96 0.84 20.90
N ARG A 95 -15.45 1.37 22.03
CA ARG A 95 -14.16 0.94 22.61
C ARG A 95 -14.14 -0.53 23.04
N GLU A 96 -15.30 -1.09 23.40
CA GLU A 96 -15.42 -2.48 23.85
C GLU A 96 -15.52 -3.48 22.69
N HIS A 97 -15.70 -3.00 21.45
CA HIS A 97 -15.83 -3.87 20.30
C HIS A 97 -14.46 -4.42 19.89
N PRO A 98 -14.28 -5.74 19.67
CA PRO A 98 -12.97 -6.32 19.33
C PRO A 98 -12.36 -5.74 18.05
N LEU A 99 -13.19 -5.32 17.08
CA LEU A 99 -12.72 -4.63 15.87
C LEU A 99 -12.12 -3.24 16.14
N TYR A 100 -12.48 -2.58 17.25
CA TYR A 100 -11.88 -1.30 17.59
C TYR A 100 -10.37 -1.47 17.80
N TYR A 101 -9.97 -2.45 18.60
CA TYR A 101 -8.57 -2.76 18.85
C TYR A 101 -7.82 -3.13 17.56
N LEU A 102 -8.41 -3.96 16.70
CA LEU A 102 -7.78 -4.39 15.45
C LEU A 102 -7.57 -3.25 14.45
N LEU A 103 -8.53 -2.33 14.32
CA LEU A 103 -8.42 -1.26 13.34
C LEU A 103 -7.62 -0.05 13.87
N HIS A 104 -7.57 0.13 15.19
CA HIS A 104 -6.97 1.30 15.84
C HIS A 104 -5.55 1.06 16.37
N ASP A 105 -5.31 -0.08 17.03
CA ASP A 105 -4.06 -0.31 17.77
C ASP A 105 -3.11 -1.25 17.02
N SER A 106 -3.55 -2.49 16.80
CA SER A 106 -2.70 -3.55 16.23
C SER A 106 -3.55 -4.54 15.42
N PRO A 107 -3.52 -4.44 14.08
CA PRO A 107 -4.30 -5.31 13.19
C PRO A 107 -3.72 -6.72 13.09
N ASN A 108 -2.41 -6.88 13.24
CA ASN A 108 -1.76 -8.18 13.33
C ASN A 108 -0.53 -8.10 14.26
N ALA A 109 0.10 -9.25 14.53
CA ALA A 109 1.25 -9.32 15.43
C ALA A 109 2.54 -8.70 14.84
N ASP A 110 2.61 -8.56 13.53
CA ASP A 110 3.81 -8.15 12.81
C ASP A 110 3.89 -6.64 12.60
N MET A 111 2.77 -5.92 12.64
CA MET A 111 2.69 -4.50 12.29
C MET A 111 1.76 -3.70 13.20
N THR A 112 2.08 -2.42 13.36
CA THR A 112 1.21 -1.43 14.03
C THR A 112 0.06 -1.00 13.11
N ALA A 113 -1.00 -0.41 13.68
CA ALA A 113 -2.10 0.11 12.86
C ALA A 113 -1.63 1.13 11.80
N VAL A 114 -0.67 1.98 12.13
CA VAL A 114 -0.11 2.98 11.19
C VAL A 114 0.54 2.29 10.00
N GLU A 115 1.43 1.33 10.25
CA GLU A 115 2.12 0.57 9.19
C GLU A 115 1.14 -0.21 8.31
N PHE A 116 0.09 -0.78 8.92
CA PHE A 116 -0.97 -1.47 8.18
C PHE A 116 -1.72 -0.54 7.23
N TRP A 117 -2.17 0.61 7.72
CA TRP A 117 -2.88 1.58 6.89
C TRP A 117 -1.99 2.19 5.82
N GLU A 118 -0.73 2.44 6.12
CA GLU A 118 0.27 2.86 5.13
C GLU A 118 0.41 1.83 4.01
N ALA A 119 0.52 0.55 4.37
CA ALA A 119 0.66 -0.54 3.40
C ALA A 119 -0.63 -0.76 2.58
N VAL A 120 -1.81 -0.70 3.20
CA VAL A 120 -3.11 -0.79 2.52
C VAL A 120 -3.28 0.34 1.50
N VAL A 121 -3.01 1.58 1.91
CA VAL A 121 -3.12 2.75 1.01
C VAL A 121 -2.11 2.66 -0.12
N SER A 122 -0.86 2.25 0.19
CA SER A 122 0.16 2.01 -0.83
C SER A 122 -0.31 0.99 -1.86
N GLN A 123 -0.94 -0.11 -1.43
CA GLN A 123 -1.47 -1.10 -2.35
C GLN A 123 -2.59 -0.54 -3.25
N ILE A 124 -3.48 0.28 -2.71
CA ILE A 124 -4.53 0.94 -3.48
C ILE A 124 -3.94 1.94 -4.49
N CYS A 125 -2.95 2.74 -4.10
CA CYS A 125 -2.31 3.71 -4.99
C CYS A 125 -1.52 3.04 -6.14
N LEU A 126 -0.93 1.88 -5.87
CA LEU A 126 -0.11 1.15 -6.84
C LEU A 126 -0.94 0.23 -7.75
N TRP A 127 -1.73 -0.68 -7.17
CA TRP A 127 -2.48 -1.71 -7.90
C TRP A 127 -3.98 -1.37 -8.05
N GLY A 128 -4.49 -0.34 -7.37
CA GLY A 128 -5.93 -0.04 -7.34
C GLY A 128 -6.73 -0.96 -6.42
N ASN A 129 -6.09 -1.91 -5.74
CA ASN A 129 -6.73 -2.93 -4.93
C ASN A 129 -5.84 -3.27 -3.73
N ALA A 130 -6.45 -3.43 -2.55
CA ALA A 130 -5.81 -4.01 -1.38
C ALA A 130 -6.64 -5.20 -0.88
N TYR A 131 -5.95 -6.24 -0.43
CA TYR A 131 -6.56 -7.49 0.04
C TYR A 131 -6.05 -7.81 1.43
N CYS A 132 -6.97 -7.91 2.39
CA CYS A 132 -6.65 -8.32 3.76
C CYS A 132 -7.34 -9.65 4.04
N LEU A 133 -6.58 -10.65 4.49
CA LEU A 133 -7.11 -11.92 4.96
C LEU A 133 -7.64 -11.75 6.38
N LYS A 134 -8.90 -12.16 6.61
CA LYS A 134 -9.49 -12.20 7.95
C LYS A 134 -9.08 -13.49 8.64
N SER A 135 -8.25 -13.37 9.67
CA SER A 135 -7.84 -14.48 10.51
C SER A 135 -8.80 -14.60 11.69
N TYR A 136 -9.47 -15.75 11.81
CA TYR A 136 -10.49 -16.01 12.83
C TYR A 136 -9.91 -16.83 14.00
N GLY A 137 -10.26 -16.44 15.22
CA GLY A 137 -9.95 -17.21 16.43
C GLY A 137 -10.93 -18.35 16.68
N ALA A 138 -10.65 -19.16 17.70
CA ALA A 138 -11.48 -20.32 18.07
C ALA A 138 -12.95 -19.99 18.38
N ALA A 139 -13.24 -18.76 18.79
CA ALA A 139 -14.59 -18.28 19.06
C ALA A 139 -15.31 -17.69 17.82
N GLY A 140 -14.75 -17.86 16.60
CA GLY A 140 -15.33 -17.33 15.36
C GLY A 140 -15.23 -15.81 15.21
N ARG A 141 -14.47 -15.13 16.08
CA ARG A 141 -14.21 -13.68 16.00
C ARG A 141 -12.95 -13.43 15.18
N ILE A 142 -12.89 -12.31 14.47
CA ILE A 142 -11.69 -11.87 13.78
C ILE A 142 -10.64 -11.50 14.85
N VAL A 143 -9.44 -12.07 14.72
CA VAL A 143 -8.31 -11.87 15.64
C VAL A 143 -7.15 -11.16 14.95
N ALA A 144 -7.03 -11.26 13.63
CA ALA A 144 -6.02 -10.52 12.88
C ALA A 144 -6.48 -10.22 11.46
N LEU A 145 -5.87 -9.19 10.87
CA LEU A 145 -6.00 -8.81 9.47
C LEU A 145 -4.62 -8.85 8.82
N ASP A 146 -4.41 -9.84 7.96
CA ASP A 146 -3.12 -10.06 7.31
C ASP A 146 -3.15 -9.51 5.89
N LEU A 147 -2.21 -8.61 5.58
CA LEU A 147 -2.15 -7.98 4.27
C LEU A 147 -1.58 -8.95 3.23
N LEU A 148 -2.30 -9.17 2.14
CA LEU A 148 -1.86 -10.01 1.01
C LEU A 148 -1.31 -9.16 -0.12
N ASN A 149 -0.35 -9.71 -0.88
CA ASN A 149 0.20 -9.05 -2.06
C ASN A 149 -0.81 -9.08 -3.24
N PRO A 150 -1.28 -7.93 -3.74
CA PRO A 150 -2.24 -7.87 -4.85
C PRO A 150 -1.69 -8.44 -6.15
N ALA A 151 -0.37 -8.40 -6.37
CA ALA A 151 0.26 -8.92 -7.58
C ALA A 151 0.11 -10.44 -7.74
N LEU A 152 -0.10 -11.15 -6.63
CA LEU A 152 -0.27 -12.61 -6.58
C LEU A 152 -1.74 -13.02 -6.49
N MET A 153 -2.66 -12.06 -6.48
CA MET A 153 -4.09 -12.30 -6.33
C MET A 153 -4.79 -12.23 -7.69
N THR A 154 -5.69 -13.18 -7.95
CA THR A 154 -6.60 -13.16 -9.10
C THR A 154 -8.04 -13.26 -8.61
N VAL A 155 -8.85 -12.26 -8.93
CA VAL A 155 -10.29 -12.25 -8.63
C VAL A 155 -11.04 -12.91 -9.77
N ARG A 156 -11.91 -13.86 -9.45
CA ARG A 156 -12.81 -14.51 -10.41
C ARG A 156 -14.24 -14.40 -9.92
N ARG A 157 -15.16 -14.35 -10.87
CA ARG A 157 -16.59 -14.46 -10.59
C ARG A 157 -17.09 -15.77 -11.19
N SER A 158 -17.67 -16.63 -10.37
CA SER A 158 -18.32 -17.86 -10.84
C SER A 158 -19.57 -17.50 -11.66
N GLN A 159 -20.05 -18.44 -12.46
CA GLN A 159 -21.31 -18.30 -13.20
C GLN A 159 -22.51 -18.06 -12.27
N ASP A 160 -22.43 -18.58 -11.04
CA ASP A 160 -23.43 -18.37 -9.98
C ASP A 160 -23.38 -16.97 -9.35
N GLY A 161 -22.46 -16.11 -9.81
CA GLY A 161 -22.31 -14.73 -9.34
C GLY A 161 -21.44 -14.58 -8.09
N ALA A 162 -21.03 -15.67 -7.44
CA ALA A 162 -20.13 -15.67 -6.29
C ALA A 162 -18.70 -15.26 -6.70
N VAL A 163 -18.04 -14.45 -5.86
CA VAL A 163 -16.66 -14.01 -6.08
C VAL A 163 -15.70 -14.95 -5.36
N SER A 164 -14.71 -15.46 -6.09
CA SER A 164 -13.60 -16.23 -5.53
C SER A 164 -12.26 -15.53 -5.78
N TYR A 165 -11.34 -15.74 -4.84
CA TYR A 165 -10.04 -15.10 -4.82
C TYR A 165 -8.97 -16.18 -4.84
N LEU A 166 -8.21 -16.24 -5.92
CA LEU A 166 -7.09 -17.17 -6.06
C LEU A 166 -5.79 -16.45 -5.72
N TYR A 167 -5.14 -16.87 -4.64
CA TYR A 167 -3.83 -16.38 -4.24
C TYR A 167 -2.75 -17.39 -4.62
N ALA A 168 -1.84 -16.98 -5.51
CA ALA A 168 -0.76 -17.83 -6.02
C ALA A 168 0.58 -17.41 -5.39
N ASP A 169 0.90 -17.99 -4.24
CA ASP A 169 2.20 -17.81 -3.60
C ASP A 169 3.22 -18.78 -4.24
N PRO A 170 4.54 -18.50 -4.24
CA PRO A 170 5.54 -19.46 -4.72
C PRO A 170 5.51 -20.81 -3.99
N ARG A 171 4.88 -20.86 -2.81
CA ARG A 171 4.69 -22.07 -2.01
C ARG A 171 3.45 -22.89 -2.39
N GLY A 172 2.51 -22.31 -3.14
CA GLY A 172 1.28 -22.97 -3.54
C GLY A 172 0.16 -22.00 -3.89
N GLN A 173 -0.87 -22.53 -4.53
CA GLN A 173 -2.11 -21.80 -4.83
C GLN A 173 -3.14 -22.09 -3.76
N LYS A 174 -3.76 -21.04 -3.23
CA LYS A 174 -4.87 -21.14 -2.28
C LYS A 174 -6.05 -20.33 -2.80
N GLU A 175 -7.22 -20.95 -2.80
CA GLU A 175 -8.47 -20.26 -3.10
C GLU A 175 -9.14 -19.83 -1.80
N PHE A 176 -9.68 -18.61 -1.82
CA PHE A 176 -10.37 -17.98 -0.71
C PHE A 176 -11.75 -17.52 -1.17
N THR A 177 -12.69 -17.56 -0.24
CA THR A 177 -14.05 -17.08 -0.45
C THR A 177 -14.17 -15.57 -0.15
N GLU A 178 -15.22 -14.94 -0.67
CA GLU A 178 -15.54 -13.52 -0.37
C GLU A 178 -15.71 -13.24 1.13
N GLY A 179 -16.16 -14.24 1.89
CA GLY A 179 -16.30 -14.15 3.35
C GLY A 179 -14.97 -14.10 4.10
N GLU A 180 -13.86 -14.57 3.52
CA GLU A 180 -12.55 -14.65 4.17
C GLU A 180 -11.65 -13.47 3.83
N ILE A 181 -11.83 -12.86 2.67
CA ILE A 181 -11.05 -11.70 2.26
C ILE A 181 -11.83 -10.42 2.50
N TRP A 182 -11.14 -9.42 3.00
CA TRP A 182 -11.57 -8.04 2.95
C TRP A 182 -10.88 -7.37 1.76
N HIS A 183 -11.66 -7.15 0.71
CA HIS A 183 -11.19 -6.49 -0.50
C HIS A 183 -11.54 -5.00 -0.44
N ILE A 184 -10.51 -4.17 -0.36
CA ILE A 184 -10.64 -2.71 -0.45
C ILE A 184 -10.34 -2.31 -1.90
N LYS A 185 -11.38 -1.81 -2.57
CA LYS A 185 -11.32 -1.42 -3.97
C LYS A 185 -11.01 0.08 -4.06
N GLY A 186 -10.01 0.42 -4.86
CA GLY A 186 -9.82 1.78 -5.34
C GLY A 186 -10.88 2.17 -6.37
N PHE A 187 -10.68 3.32 -7.00
CA PHE A 187 -11.57 3.77 -8.08
C PHE A 187 -11.61 2.74 -9.22
N GLY A 188 -12.80 2.33 -9.65
CA GLY A 188 -12.98 1.36 -10.72
C GLY A 188 -14.34 1.49 -11.39
N THR A 189 -14.42 1.05 -12.65
CA THR A 189 -15.63 1.14 -13.48
C THR A 189 -16.47 -0.14 -13.44
N ASP A 190 -15.86 -1.29 -13.17
CA ASP A 190 -16.49 -2.62 -13.25
C ASP A 190 -17.06 -3.11 -11.89
N GLY A 191 -16.72 -2.44 -10.79
CA GLY A 191 -17.17 -2.80 -9.43
C GLY A 191 -16.56 -4.09 -8.87
N LEU A 192 -15.95 -4.95 -9.70
CA LEU A 192 -15.25 -6.16 -9.26
C LEU A 192 -13.82 -5.86 -8.80
N VAL A 193 -13.08 -5.05 -9.55
CA VAL A 193 -11.71 -4.62 -9.25
C VAL A 193 -11.53 -3.13 -9.49
N GLY A 194 -10.66 -2.50 -8.70
CA GLY A 194 -10.22 -1.13 -8.93
C GLY A 194 -9.22 -1.03 -10.07
N ILE A 195 -9.19 0.13 -10.71
CA ILE A 195 -8.20 0.51 -11.71
C ILE A 195 -6.96 1.04 -11.00
N SER A 196 -5.78 0.57 -11.39
CA SER A 196 -4.51 1.12 -10.91
C SER A 196 -4.35 2.57 -11.38
N PRO A 197 -4.17 3.55 -10.47
CA PRO A 197 -3.90 4.94 -10.82
C PRO A 197 -2.65 5.11 -11.70
N ILE A 198 -1.61 4.30 -11.47
CA ILE A 198 -0.39 4.29 -12.28
C ILE A 198 -0.71 3.87 -13.72
N THR A 199 -1.47 2.80 -13.88
CA THR A 199 -1.87 2.31 -15.21
C THR A 199 -2.74 3.34 -15.91
N ALA A 200 -3.68 3.97 -15.19
CA ALA A 200 -4.53 5.01 -15.75
C ALA A 200 -3.73 6.25 -16.18
N GLY A 201 -2.80 6.74 -15.34
CA GLY A 201 -1.93 7.86 -15.66
C GLY A 201 -1.02 7.57 -16.86
N TRP A 202 -0.42 6.38 -16.91
CA TRP A 202 0.34 5.93 -18.09
C TRP A 202 -0.51 5.93 -19.36
N ARG A 203 -1.71 5.34 -19.31
CA ARG A 203 -2.63 5.32 -20.45
C ARG A 203 -3.06 6.73 -20.89
N SER A 204 -3.24 7.67 -19.97
CA SER A 204 -3.56 9.06 -20.36
C SER A 204 -2.39 9.77 -21.06
N MET A 205 -1.14 9.45 -20.70
CA MET A 205 0.04 10.07 -21.30
C MET A 205 0.39 9.43 -22.65
N CYS A 206 0.33 8.09 -22.74
CA CYS A 206 0.77 7.34 -23.92
C CYS A 206 -0.38 6.92 -24.85
N GLY A 207 -1.61 6.85 -24.34
CA GLY A 207 -2.80 6.44 -25.10
C GLY A 207 -3.45 7.56 -25.90
N ALA A 208 -3.00 8.82 -25.74
CA ALA A 208 -3.46 9.94 -26.57
C ALA A 208 -2.83 9.97 -27.98
N THR A 209 -1.95 9.01 -28.31
CA THR A 209 -1.21 8.96 -29.59
C THR A 209 -1.42 7.66 -30.37
N ALA A 210 -2.56 7.00 -30.22
CA ALA A 210 -2.94 5.84 -31.03
C ALA A 210 -4.20 6.11 -31.85
#